data_AF-A0A2M7FYG2-F1
#
_entry.id   AF-A0A2M7FYG2-F1
#
_cell.length_a   1.000
_cell.length_b   1.000
_cell.length_c   1.000
_cell.angle_alpha   90.00
_cell.angle_beta   90.00
_cell.angle_gamma   90.00
#
_symmetry.space_group_name_H-M   'P 1'
#
loop_
_entity.id
_entity.type
_entity.pdbx_description
1 polymer ?
#
loop_
_entity_poly.entity_id
_entity_poly.type
_entity_poly.pdbx_seq_one_letter_code
_entity_poly.pdbx_strand_id
1 'polypeptide(L)'
;MIPGEIFFAPGEIEINPQREITSLTVSHQGDRPIQVGSHSHFFEVNRALHFDRKAAYGKRLNIPAGTAIRFEPGLCSEVELIPLAGKRIVQGMNGWVSGSLEEKQAEAFAKLEQAQ
;
A
#
# COMPACT_ATOMS: atom_id res chain seq x y z
N MET A 1 25.41 28.28 20.49
CA MET A 1 24.10 27.97 21.12
C MET A 1 23.06 28.08 20.03
N ILE A 2 22.29 27.02 19.77
CA ILE A 2 21.28 26.98 18.71
C ILE A 2 19.90 26.87 19.38
N PRO A 3 19.13 27.96 19.52
CA PRO A 3 17.79 27.91 20.12
C PRO A 3 16.89 26.92 19.37
N GLY A 4 16.37 25.93 20.09
CA GLY A 4 15.48 24.91 19.54
C GLY A 4 16.18 23.71 18.89
N GLU A 5 17.50 23.55 19.06
CA GLU A 5 18.18 22.34 18.61
C GLU A 5 17.64 21.09 19.32
N ILE A 6 17.48 20.01 18.54
CA ILE A 6 17.01 18.72 19.03
C ILE A 6 18.23 17.80 19.14
N PHE A 7 18.47 17.28 20.33
CA PHE A 7 19.45 16.22 20.56
C PHE A 7 18.74 14.88 20.52
N PHE A 8 18.99 14.10 19.47
CA PHE A 8 18.42 12.77 19.34
C PHE A 8 19.10 11.78 20.30
N ALA A 9 18.32 10.85 20.84
CA ALA A 9 18.89 9.65 21.43
C ALA A 9 19.52 8.78 20.31
N PRO A 10 20.58 8.02 20.60
CA PRO A 10 21.13 7.07 19.63
C PRO A 10 20.13 5.94 19.34
N GLY A 11 20.21 5.37 18.14
CA GLY A 11 19.40 4.22 17.71
C GLY A 11 18.52 4.52 16.51
N GLU A 12 17.76 3.51 16.09
CA GLU A 12 16.81 3.59 14.99
C GLU A 12 15.39 3.37 15.51
N ILE A 13 14.40 3.91 14.79
CA ILE A 13 12.99 3.70 15.09
C ILE A 13 12.45 2.67 14.12
N GLU A 14 12.18 1.46 14.61
CA GLU A 14 11.46 0.44 13.85
C GLU A 14 10.02 0.89 13.61
N ILE A 15 9.60 0.92 12.35
CA ILE A 15 8.22 1.23 11.97
C ILE A 15 7.42 -0.05 11.78
N ASN A 16 6.14 0.01 12.13
CA ASN A 16 5.20 -1.10 11.96
C ASN A 16 5.69 -2.44 12.55
N PRO A 17 6.22 -2.44 13.79
CA PRO A 17 6.85 -3.63 14.36
C PRO A 17 5.86 -4.80 14.42
N GLN A 18 6.39 -6.02 14.34
CA GLN A 18 5.66 -7.28 14.51
C GLN A 18 4.52 -7.53 13.49
N ARG A 19 4.53 -6.83 12.36
CA ARG A 19 3.57 -7.08 11.29
C ARG A 19 4.15 -8.03 10.25
N GLU A 20 3.31 -8.95 9.80
CA GLU A 20 3.67 -9.85 8.71
C GLU A 20 3.94 -9.07 7.42
N ILE A 21 5.12 -9.25 6.85
CA ILE A 21 5.53 -8.61 5.61
C ILE A 21 5.16 -9.53 4.43
N THR A 22 4.57 -8.94 3.40
CA THR A 22 4.34 -9.59 2.11
C THR A 22 5.09 -8.82 1.04
N SER A 23 6.14 -9.43 0.48
CA SER A 23 6.89 -8.87 -0.64
C SER A 23 6.16 -9.15 -1.95
N LEU A 24 5.99 -8.13 -2.79
CA LEU A 24 5.42 -8.25 -4.12
C LEU A 24 6.28 -7.53 -5.16
N THR A 25 6.42 -8.14 -6.33
CA THR A 25 6.94 -7.46 -7.51
C THR A 25 5.79 -6.75 -8.22
N VAL A 26 5.97 -5.45 -8.48
CA VAL A 26 4.98 -4.58 -9.12
C VAL A 26 5.56 -4.06 -10.43
N SER A 27 4.91 -4.40 -11.55
CA SER A 27 5.25 -3.91 -12.89
C SER A 27 4.35 -2.74 -13.28
N HIS A 28 4.94 -1.65 -13.77
CA HIS A 28 4.17 -0.52 -14.28
C HIS A 28 4.04 -0.57 -15.81
N GLN A 29 2.83 -0.82 -16.30
CA GLN A 29 2.52 -0.96 -17.74
C GLN A 29 1.92 0.29 -18.38
N GLY A 30 1.89 1.42 -17.65
CA GLY A 30 1.38 2.70 -18.16
C GLY A 30 2.48 3.56 -18.76
N ASP A 31 2.08 4.74 -19.24
CA ASP A 31 2.95 5.72 -19.92
C ASP A 31 3.33 6.92 -19.05
N ARG A 32 2.75 7.03 -17.84
CA ARG A 32 2.94 8.15 -16.93
C ARG A 32 3.26 7.65 -15.53
N PRO A 33 4.23 8.25 -14.82
CA PRO A 33 4.63 7.82 -13.50
C PRO A 33 3.47 7.79 -12.49
N ILE A 34 3.50 6.81 -11.59
CA ILE A 34 2.49 6.62 -10.54
C ILE A 34 3.16 6.68 -9.17
N GLN A 35 2.54 7.35 -8.22
CA GLN A 35 3.02 7.40 -6.83
C GLN A 35 1.94 6.85 -5.90
N VAL A 36 2.31 5.91 -5.03
CA VAL A 36 1.41 5.26 -4.07
C VAL A 36 1.83 5.59 -2.66
N GLY A 37 0.92 6.17 -1.88
CA GLY A 37 1.18 6.59 -0.50
C GLY A 37 1.16 5.44 0.51
N SER A 38 1.80 5.69 1.66
CA SER A 38 1.95 4.72 2.76
C SER A 38 0.66 4.09 3.28
N HIS A 39 -0.49 4.79 3.18
CA HIS A 39 -1.77 4.37 3.75
C HIS A 39 -2.85 4.03 2.71
N SER A 40 -2.51 4.02 1.43
CA SER A 40 -3.42 3.54 0.40
C SER A 40 -3.65 2.04 0.55
N HIS A 41 -4.90 1.60 0.42
CA HIS A 41 -5.21 0.18 0.33
C HIS A 41 -4.62 -0.36 -0.98
N PHE A 42 -3.55 -1.16 -0.87
CA PHE A 42 -2.70 -1.48 -2.02
C PHE A 42 -3.44 -2.27 -3.11
N PHE A 43 -4.45 -3.05 -2.73
CA PHE A 43 -5.39 -3.71 -3.64
C PHE A 43 -6.06 -2.76 -4.65
N GLU A 44 -6.32 -1.52 -4.26
CA GLU A 44 -7.13 -0.54 -5.03
C GLU A 44 -6.27 0.51 -5.75
N VAL A 45 -4.95 0.35 -5.78
CA VAL A 45 -4.06 1.28 -6.50
C VAL A 45 -4.28 1.17 -8.01
N ASN A 46 -3.78 2.18 -8.74
CA ASN A 46 -3.97 2.36 -10.17
C ASN A 46 -3.82 1.05 -10.98
N ARG A 47 -4.75 0.81 -11.91
CA ARG A 47 -4.84 -0.40 -12.75
C ARG A 47 -3.62 -0.60 -13.66
N ALA A 48 -2.88 0.45 -13.99
CA ALA A 48 -1.63 0.36 -14.74
C ALA A 48 -0.46 -0.24 -13.93
N LEU A 49 -0.65 -0.52 -12.63
CA LEU A 49 0.25 -1.32 -11.82
C LEU A 49 -0.23 -2.77 -11.79
N HIS A 50 0.63 -3.66 -12.27
CA HIS A 50 0.41 -5.10 -12.41
C HIS A 50 1.19 -5.86 -11.34
N PHE A 51 0.46 -6.62 -10.54
CA PHE A 51 0.96 -7.43 -9.42
C PHE A 51 -0.17 -8.37 -8.97
N ASP A 52 0.12 -9.30 -8.06
CA ASP A 52 -0.92 -10.13 -7.44
C ASP A 52 -1.79 -9.27 -6.52
N ARG A 53 -2.92 -8.79 -7.05
CA ARG A 53 -3.87 -7.98 -6.29
C ARG A 53 -4.50 -8.78 -5.15
N LYS A 54 -4.81 -10.06 -5.33
CA LYS A 54 -5.41 -10.87 -4.26
C LYS A 54 -4.45 -10.96 -3.07
N ALA A 55 -3.14 -11.09 -3.32
CA ALA A 55 -2.12 -11.04 -2.26
C ALA A 55 -1.98 -9.67 -1.57
N ALA A 56 -2.39 -8.57 -2.21
CA ALA A 56 -2.37 -7.22 -1.65
C ALA A 56 -3.65 -6.82 -0.89
N TYR A 57 -4.68 -7.68 -0.87
CA TYR A 57 -5.95 -7.39 -0.21
C TYR A 57 -5.78 -7.18 1.30
N GLY A 58 -6.32 -6.06 1.78
CA GLY A 58 -6.24 -5.64 3.17
C GLY A 58 -4.85 -5.20 3.63
N LYS A 59 -3.96 -4.83 2.70
CA LYS A 59 -2.57 -4.43 3.00
C LYS A 59 -2.25 -3.02 2.48
N ARG A 60 -1.18 -2.42 3.03
CA ARG A 60 -0.61 -1.12 2.64
C ARG A 60 0.91 -1.21 2.61
N LEU A 61 1.58 -0.22 2.00
CA LEU A 61 3.05 -0.17 1.94
C LEU A 61 3.69 -0.11 3.34
N ASN A 62 4.75 -0.88 3.53
CA ASN A 62 5.59 -0.88 4.73
C ASN A 62 6.65 0.23 4.66
N ILE A 63 6.21 1.49 4.61
CA ILE A 63 7.08 2.66 4.52
C ILE A 63 6.69 3.71 5.58
N PRO A 64 7.56 4.69 5.88
CA PRO A 64 7.24 5.74 6.85
C PRO A 64 5.94 6.47 6.53
N ALA A 65 5.18 6.82 7.56
CA ALA A 65 3.90 7.52 7.39
C ALA A 65 4.09 8.85 6.63
N GLY A 66 3.15 9.15 5.74
CA GLY A 66 3.22 10.35 4.87
C GLY A 66 4.14 10.23 3.65
N THR A 67 4.98 9.18 3.56
CA THR A 67 5.81 8.92 2.37
C THR A 67 5.07 8.10 1.31
N ALA A 68 5.72 7.89 0.17
CA ALA A 68 5.19 7.16 -0.98
C ALA A 68 6.29 6.47 -1.78
N ILE A 69 5.93 5.41 -2.51
CA ILE A 69 6.78 4.79 -3.53
C ILE A 69 6.35 5.29 -4.90
N ARG A 70 7.33 5.63 -5.73
CA ARG A 70 7.16 6.08 -7.11
C ARG A 70 7.51 4.95 -8.07
N PHE A 71 6.62 4.70 -9.02
CA PHE A 71 6.76 3.71 -10.08
C PHE A 71 6.93 4.47 -11.41
N GLU A 72 8.04 4.23 -12.10
CA GLU A 72 8.28 4.77 -13.43
C GLU A 72 7.70 3.86 -14.51
N PRO A 73 7.22 4.41 -15.65
CA PRO A 73 6.73 3.64 -16.78
C PRO A 73 7.70 2.53 -17.22
N GLY A 74 7.18 1.31 -17.40
CA GLY A 74 7.94 0.17 -17.92
C GLY A 74 8.88 -0.52 -16.92
N LEU A 75 9.00 0.00 -15.68
CA LEU A 75 9.86 -0.61 -14.67
C LEU A 75 9.09 -1.56 -13.74
N CYS A 76 9.83 -2.54 -13.22
CA CYS A 76 9.38 -3.41 -12.14
C CYS A 76 10.07 -2.99 -10.84
N SER A 77 9.31 -2.92 -9.76
CA SER A 77 9.81 -2.59 -8.42
C SER A 77 9.34 -3.64 -7.43
N GLU A 78 10.21 -4.04 -6.51
CA GLU A 78 9.80 -4.81 -5.34
C GLU A 78 9.27 -3.88 -4.26
N VAL A 79 8.17 -4.27 -3.62
CA VAL A 79 7.59 -3.54 -2.50
C VAL A 79 7.24 -4.48 -1.37
N GLU A 80 7.32 -3.97 -0.15
CA GLU A 80 6.87 -4.66 1.04
C GLU A 80 5.51 -4.12 1.47
N LEU A 81 4.58 -5.04 1.72
CA LEU A 81 3.25 -4.73 2.21
C LEU A 81 3.05 -5.29 3.61
N ILE A 82 2.26 -4.59 4.41
CA ILE A 82 1.83 -5.01 5.75
C ILE A 82 0.30 -4.91 5.87
N PRO A 83 -0.35 -5.74 6.70
CA PRO A 83 -1.77 -5.66 6.95
C PRO A 83 -2.21 -4.28 7.46
N LEU A 84 -3.36 -3.83 6.97
CA LEU A 84 -4.11 -2.76 7.60
C LEU A 84 -4.50 -3.18 9.03
N ALA A 85 -4.38 -2.24 9.96
CA ALA A 85 -4.71 -2.45 11.37
C ALA A 85 -6.03 -1.74 11.73
N GLY A 86 -6.36 -1.69 13.02
CA GLY A 86 -7.59 -1.07 13.49
C GLY A 86 -8.81 -1.88 13.09
N LYS A 87 -9.91 -1.20 12.73
CA LYS A 87 -11.18 -1.85 12.38
C LYS A 87 -11.17 -2.60 11.03
N ARG A 88 -10.11 -2.44 10.22
CA ARG A 88 -10.00 -3.09 8.91
C ARG A 88 -11.20 -2.81 7.99
N ILE A 89 -11.73 -1.59 8.07
CA ILE A 89 -12.79 -1.07 7.20
C ILE A 89 -12.15 -0.10 6.20
N VAL A 90 -12.40 -0.34 4.91
CA VAL A 90 -11.90 0.47 3.80
C VAL A 90 -13.08 1.16 3.12
N GLN A 91 -13.09 2.49 3.10
CA GLN A 91 -14.12 3.32 2.47
C GLN A 91 -13.47 4.23 1.42
N GLY A 92 -14.13 4.45 0.28
CA GLY A 92 -13.63 5.33 -0.79
C GLY A 92 -12.63 4.65 -1.73
N MET A 93 -11.50 5.31 -2.00
CA MET A 93 -10.47 4.90 -2.96
C MET A 93 -11.05 4.59 -4.34
N ASN A 94 -10.91 3.35 -4.84
CA ASN A 94 -11.47 2.93 -6.12
C ASN A 94 -12.86 2.29 -5.97
N GLY A 95 -13.39 2.26 -4.73
CA GLY A 95 -14.72 1.76 -4.41
C GLY A 95 -14.87 0.24 -4.51
N TRP A 96 -13.76 -0.51 -4.59
CA TRP A 96 -13.82 -1.96 -4.79
C TRP A 96 -14.23 -2.68 -3.50
N VAL A 97 -13.78 -2.20 -2.33
CA VAL A 97 -14.14 -2.78 -1.03
C VAL A 97 -15.36 -2.08 -0.42
N SER A 98 -15.27 -0.77 -0.17
CA SER A 98 -16.36 0.05 0.40
C SER A 98 -17.04 -0.58 1.63
N GLY A 99 -16.25 -1.07 2.59
CA GLY A 99 -16.76 -1.74 3.78
C GLY A 99 -15.69 -2.50 4.57
N SER A 100 -16.15 -3.41 5.42
CA SER A 100 -15.31 -4.34 6.18
C SER A 100 -14.52 -5.27 5.24
N LEU A 101 -13.22 -5.41 5.46
CA LEU A 101 -12.37 -6.27 4.61
C LEU A 101 -12.79 -7.74 4.70
N GLU A 102 -13.28 -8.18 5.85
CA GLU A 102 -13.71 -9.55 6.08
C GLU A 102 -15.02 -9.86 5.33
N GLU A 103 -15.97 -8.93 5.33
CA GLU A 103 -17.29 -9.11 4.70
C GLU A 103 -17.25 -8.89 3.18
N LYS A 104 -16.40 -7.96 2.72
CA LYS A 104 -16.40 -7.49 1.33
C LYS A 104 -15.44 -8.24 0.42
N GLN A 105 -14.70 -9.23 0.93
CA GLN A 105 -13.63 -9.88 0.15
C GLN A 105 -14.14 -10.52 -1.14
N ALA A 106 -15.21 -11.31 -1.09
CA ALA A 106 -15.75 -11.98 -2.27
C ALA A 106 -16.25 -10.96 -3.32
N GLU A 107 -16.96 -9.91 -2.88
CA GLU A 107 -17.44 -8.83 -3.74
C GLU A 107 -16.29 -8.06 -4.38
N ALA A 108 -15.25 -7.73 -3.60
CA ALA A 108 -14.07 -7.03 -4.07
C ALA A 108 -13.30 -7.85 -5.13
N PHE A 109 -13.18 -9.17 -4.94
CA PHE A 109 -12.53 -10.05 -5.90
C PHE A 109 -13.35 -10.21 -7.19
N ALA A 110 -14.69 -10.28 -7.10
CA ALA A 110 -15.55 -10.28 -8.28
C ALA A 110 -15.43 -8.97 -9.08
N LYS A 111 -15.37 -7.81 -8.39
CA LYS A 111 -15.14 -6.51 -9.04
C LYS A 111 -13.77 -6.40 -9.70
N LEU A 112 -12.74 -6.99 -9.07
CA LEU A 112 -11.41 -7.05 -9.67
C LEU A 112 -11.44 -7.79 -11.01
N GLU A 113 -12.11 -8.94 -11.07
CA GLU A 113 -12.21 -9.75 -12.29
C GLU A 113 -12.96 -9.02 -13.42
N GLN A 114 -13.94 -8.18 -13.08
CA GLN A 114 -14.64 -7.31 -14.03
C GLN A 114 -13.82 -6.09 -14.48
N ALA A 115 -12.78 -5.73 -13.72
CA ALA A 115 -11.90 -4.60 -13.95
C ALA A 115 -10.52 -5.01 -14.51
N GLN A 116 -10.36 -6.25 -14.96
CA GLN A 116 -9.20 -6.69 -15.74
C GLN A 116 -9.62 -6.85 -17.20
#